data_AF-A0A955TJX8-F1
#
_entry.id   AF-A0A955TJX8-F1
#
_cell.length_a   1.000
_cell.length_b   1.000
_cell.length_c   1.000
_cell.angle_alpha   90.00
_cell.angle_beta   90.00
_cell.angle_gamma   90.00
#
_symmetry.space_group_name_H-M   'P 1'
#
loop_
_entity.id
_entity.type
_entity.pdbx_description
1 polymer ?
#
loop_
_entity_poly.entity_id
_entity_poly.type
_entity_poly.pdbx_seq_one_letter_code
_entity_poly.pdbx_strand_id
1 'polypeptide(L)'
;MKPTFKEQLMRYLAGNFSCQDVANLVTDYLEGALSPKQRIRFQMHLGLCFACRNFLKQMKYTVVTLNQLPTDPVPPLIKAQLLRRFKSWKAE
;
A
#
# COMPACT_ATOMS: atom_id res chain seq x y z
N MET A 1 -12.63 -20.88 24.14
CA MET A 1 -11.91 -19.78 24.82
C MET A 1 -12.71 -18.49 24.67
N LYS A 2 -12.76 -17.65 25.71
CA LYS A 2 -13.41 -16.33 25.62
C LYS A 2 -12.45 -15.34 24.93
N PRO A 3 -12.93 -14.46 24.04
CA PRO A 3 -12.08 -13.49 23.37
C PRO A 3 -11.50 -12.49 24.38
N THR A 4 -10.26 -12.09 24.16
CA THR A 4 -9.59 -11.09 25.02
C THR A 4 -10.23 -9.71 24.84
N PHE A 5 -10.07 -8.82 25.83
CA PHE A 5 -10.55 -7.43 25.73
C PHE A 5 -10.03 -6.73 24.47
N LYS A 6 -8.77 -7.02 24.10
CA LYS A 6 -8.14 -6.54 22.86
C LYS A 6 -8.88 -7.03 21.61
N GLU A 7 -9.28 -8.30 21.57
CA GLU A 7 -10.04 -8.87 20.44
C GLU A 7 -11.45 -8.28 20.32
N GLN A 8 -12.13 -8.03 21.45
CA GLN A 8 -13.43 -7.36 21.46
C GLN A 8 -13.33 -5.90 20.99
N LEU A 9 -12.33 -5.17 21.49
CA LEU A 9 -12.07 -3.79 21.10
C LEU A 9 -11.74 -3.70 19.60
N MET A 10 -10.95 -4.64 19.07
CA MET A 10 -10.63 -4.74 17.64
C MET A 10 -11.88 -4.93 16.77
N ARG A 11 -12.77 -5.87 17.15
CA ARG A 11 -14.04 -6.09 16.44
C ARG A 11 -14.93 -4.85 16.42
N TYR A 12 -14.94 -4.07 17.50
CA TYR A 12 -15.75 -2.86 17.60
C TYR A 12 -15.17 -1.70 16.78
N LEU A 13 -13.84 -1.47 16.84
CA LEU A 13 -13.20 -0.30 16.23
C LEU A 13 -12.81 -0.48 14.76
N ALA A 14 -12.35 -1.67 14.37
CA ALA A 14 -11.95 -1.97 12.99
C ALA A 14 -13.05 -2.73 12.20
N GLY A 15 -14.13 -3.15 12.87
CA GLY A 15 -15.08 -4.13 12.32
C GLY A 15 -14.46 -5.53 12.25
N ASN A 16 -14.99 -6.40 11.39
CA ASN A 16 -14.37 -7.70 11.07
C ASN A 16 -13.06 -7.58 10.24
N PHE A 17 -12.40 -6.42 10.25
CA PHE A 17 -11.17 -6.18 9.48
C PHE A 17 -9.99 -6.89 10.14
N SER A 18 -9.61 -8.02 9.56
CA SER A 18 -8.67 -8.99 10.08
C SER A 18 -7.24 -8.73 9.62
N CYS A 19 -6.28 -9.46 10.20
CA CYS A 19 -4.90 -9.47 9.71
C CYS A 19 -4.81 -9.97 8.26
N GLN A 20 -5.71 -10.88 7.85
CA GLN A 20 -5.79 -11.38 6.47
C GLN A 20 -6.25 -10.27 5.52
N ASP A 21 -7.20 -9.43 5.93
CA ASP A 21 -7.63 -8.28 5.14
C ASP A 21 -6.49 -7.28 4.96
N VAL A 22 -5.65 -7.07 6.00
CA VAL A 22 -4.44 -6.25 5.88
C VAL A 22 -3.49 -6.83 4.82
N ALA A 23 -3.25 -8.15 4.85
CA ALA A 23 -2.37 -8.80 3.87
C ALA A 23 -2.92 -8.68 2.44
N ASN A 24 -4.23 -8.87 2.25
CA ASN A 24 -4.87 -8.77 0.93
C ASN A 24 -4.89 -7.34 0.38
N LEU A 25 -5.00 -6.33 1.25
CA LEU A 25 -5.16 -4.93 0.87
C LEU A 25 -3.88 -4.09 0.99
N VAL A 26 -2.73 -4.72 1.31
CA VAL A 26 -1.49 -3.98 1.55
C VAL A 26 -0.98 -3.26 0.30
N THR A 27 -1.12 -3.88 -0.88
CA THR A 27 -0.72 -3.29 -2.16
C THR A 27 -1.57 -2.06 -2.45
N ASP A 28 -2.89 -2.18 -2.43
CA ASP A 28 -3.81 -1.05 -2.60
C ASP A 28 -3.57 0.07 -1.58
N TYR A 29 -3.20 -0.28 -0.34
CA TYR A 29 -2.84 0.72 0.68
C TYR A 29 -1.57 1.49 0.30
N LEU A 30 -0.53 0.80 -0.17
CA LEU A 30 0.75 1.38 -0.59
C LEU A 30 0.61 2.21 -1.87
N GLU A 31 -0.25 1.80 -2.78
CA GLU A 31 -0.52 2.48 -4.05
C GLU A 31 -1.59 3.58 -3.94
N GLY A 32 -2.25 3.70 -2.78
CA GLY A 32 -3.29 4.70 -2.56
C GLY A 32 -4.63 4.40 -3.23
N ALA A 33 -4.87 3.14 -3.62
CA ALA A 33 -6.08 2.68 -4.31
C ALA A 33 -7.26 2.33 -3.38
N LEU A 34 -7.05 2.32 -2.06
CA LEU A 34 -8.14 2.05 -1.10
C LEU A 34 -9.20 3.15 -1.08
N SER A 35 -10.47 2.75 -1.00
CA SER A 35 -11.55 3.68 -0.66
C SER A 35 -11.32 4.33 0.72
N PRO A 36 -11.85 5.54 0.97
CA PRO A 36 -11.67 6.22 2.26
C PRO A 36 -12.07 5.36 3.47
N LYS A 37 -13.17 4.60 3.34
CA LYS A 37 -13.66 3.69 4.38
C LYS A 37 -12.72 2.51 4.64
N GLN A 38 -12.15 1.91 3.59
CA GLN A 38 -11.15 0.84 3.74
C GLN A 38 -9.87 1.38 4.38
N ARG A 39 -9.41 2.56 3.96
CA ARG A 39 -8.21 3.20 4.51
C ARG A 39 -8.33 3.46 6.02
N ILE A 40 -9.48 3.96 6.48
CA ILE A 40 -9.74 4.17 7.92
C ILE A 40 -9.65 2.85 8.69
N ARG A 41 -10.33 1.79 8.24
CA ARG A 41 -10.31 0.47 8.92
C ARG A 41 -8.91 -0.15 8.94
N PHE A 42 -8.19 -0.05 7.82
CA PHE A 42 -6.81 -0.51 7.71
C PHE A 42 -5.92 0.20 8.74
N GLN A 43 -6.00 1.53 8.83
CA GLN A 43 -5.23 2.34 9.79
C GLN A 43 -5.60 2.03 11.25
N MET A 44 -6.89 1.87 11.56
CA MET A 44 -7.36 1.46 12.89
C MET A 44 -6.78 0.10 13.29
N HIS A 45 -6.78 -0.87 12.38
CA HIS A 45 -6.18 -2.18 12.62
C HIS A 45 -4.66 -2.07 12.90
N LEU A 46 -3.93 -1.28 12.11
CA LEU A 46 -2.50 -1.04 12.35
C LEU A 46 -2.24 -0.38 13.72
N GLY A 47 -3.10 0.54 14.16
CA GLY A 47 -2.96 1.19 15.47
C GLY A 47 -2.98 0.19 16.65
N LEU A 48 -3.67 -0.92 16.50
CA LEU A 48 -3.95 -1.89 17.56
C LEU A 48 -3.18 -3.21 17.41
N CYS A 49 -2.72 -3.55 16.20
CA CYS A 49 -2.01 -4.78 15.88
C CYS A 49 -0.53 -4.53 15.57
N PHE A 50 0.35 -4.88 16.51
CA PHE A 50 1.81 -4.77 16.32
C PHE A 50 2.34 -5.66 15.19
N ALA A 51 1.82 -6.88 15.04
CA ALA A 51 2.21 -7.79 13.98
C ALA A 51 1.94 -7.20 12.57
N CYS A 52 0.76 -6.61 12.37
CA CYS A 52 0.42 -5.97 11.09
C CYS A 52 1.23 -4.68 10.83
N ARG A 53 1.64 -3.94 11.87
CA ARG A 53 2.61 -2.84 11.72
C ARG A 53 3.96 -3.33 11.22
N ASN A 54 4.46 -4.43 11.78
CA ASN A 54 5.71 -5.03 11.33
C ASN A 54 5.60 -5.56 9.91
N PHE A 55 4.49 -6.23 9.58
CA PHE A 55 4.19 -6.68 8.22
C PHE A 55 4.22 -5.52 7.22
N LEU A 56 3.53 -4.41 7.51
CA LEU A 56 3.57 -3.22 6.64
C LEU A 56 5.00 -2.67 6.49
N LYS A 57 5.79 -2.66 7.57
CA LYS A 57 7.19 -2.24 7.53
C LYS A 57 8.02 -3.15 6.62
N GLN A 58 7.82 -4.47 6.70
CA GLN A 58 8.48 -5.45 5.83
C GLN A 58 8.12 -5.21 4.36
N MET A 59 6.84 -5.05 4.03
CA MET A 59 6.41 -4.76 2.65
C MET A 59 7.04 -3.49 2.10
N LYS A 60 7.13 -2.42 2.91
CA LYS A 60 7.84 -1.19 2.52
C LYS A 60 9.34 -1.44 2.25
N TYR A 61 10.00 -2.26 3.07
CA TYR A 61 11.39 -2.64 2.81
C TYR A 61 11.53 -3.44 1.52
N THR A 62 10.67 -4.42 1.27
CA THR A 62 10.65 -5.19 0.01
C THR A 62 10.56 -4.25 -1.19
N VAL A 63 9.64 -3.28 -1.19
CA VAL A 63 9.50 -2.29 -2.26
C VAL A 63 10.79 -1.49 -2.45
N VAL A 64 11.38 -0.97 -1.38
CA VAL A 64 12.63 -0.19 -1.45
C VAL A 64 13.78 -1.04 -1.99
N THR A 65 13.93 -2.28 -1.52
CA THR A 65 14.98 -3.20 -1.97
C THR A 65 14.82 -3.55 -3.45
N LEU A 66 13.60 -3.86 -3.91
CA LEU A 66 13.36 -4.19 -5.32
C LEU A 66 13.59 -2.98 -6.24
N ASN A 67 13.31 -1.76 -5.78
CA ASN A 67 13.59 -0.53 -6.52
C ASN A 67 15.08 -0.24 -6.70
N GLN A 68 15.98 -0.93 -6.00
CA GLN A 68 17.44 -0.78 -6.16
C GLN A 68 18.00 -1.69 -7.26
N LEU A 69 17.20 -2.61 -7.81
CA LEU A 69 17.65 -3.49 -8.88
C LEU A 69 17.97 -2.67 -10.13
N PRO A 70 19.02 -3.06 -10.90
CA PRO A 70 19.31 -2.44 -12.18
C PRO A 70 18.08 -2.49 -13.07
N THR A 71 17.70 -1.34 -13.63
CA THR A 71 16.65 -1.26 -14.63
C THR A 71 17.28 -1.16 -16.01
N ASP A 72 16.62 -1.76 -17.00
CA ASP A 72 17.04 -1.58 -18.38
C ASP A 72 16.97 -0.09 -18.75
N PRO A 73 18.03 0.49 -19.32
CA PRO A 73 18.01 1.89 -19.70
C PRO A 73 16.94 2.09 -20.77
N VAL A 74 16.09 3.11 -20.58
CA VAL A 74 15.10 3.50 -21.58
C VAL A 74 15.84 3.84 -22.89
N PRO A 75 15.53 3.19 -24.02
CA PRO A 75 16.21 3.46 -25.28
C PRO A 75 16.12 4.95 -25.66
N PRO A 76 17.22 5.59 -26.11
CA PRO A 76 17.25 7.03 -26.38
C PRO A 76 16.15 7.51 -27.34
N LEU A 77 15.83 6.69 -28.35
CA LEU A 77 14.76 6.96 -29.31
C LEU A 77 13.39 7.07 -28.63
N ILE A 78 13.07 6.15 -27.72
CA ILE A 78 11.81 6.13 -26.98
C ILE A 78 11.71 7.35 -26.07
N LYS A 79 12.79 7.67 -25.33
CA LYS A 79 12.86 8.88 -24.50
C LYS A 79 12.61 10.15 -25.32
N ALA A 80 13.22 10.27 -26.50
CA ALA A 80 13.03 11.43 -27.38
C ALA A 80 11.61 11.53 -27.94
N GLN A 81 10.96 10.41 -28.27
CA GLN A 81 9.56 10.38 -28.69
C GLN A 81 8.61 10.80 -27.57
N LEU A 82 8.80 10.26 -26.36
CA LEU A 82 8.00 10.61 -25.18
C LEU A 82 8.12 12.11 -24.85
N LEU A 83 9.34 12.66 -24.83
CA LEU A 83 9.57 14.08 -24.55
C LEU A 83 8.93 14.99 -25.60
N ARG A 84 8.95 14.62 -26.89
CA ARG A 84 8.24 15.38 -27.93
C ARG A 84 6.73 15.39 -27.71
N ARG A 85 6.14 14.23 -27.41
CA ARG A 85 4.69 14.11 -27.18
C ARG A 85 4.23 14.89 -25.96
N PHE A 86 5.00 14.86 -24.87
CA PHE A 86 4.66 15.59 -23.65
C PHE A 86 4.83 17.11 -23.78
N LYS A 87 5.74 17.59 -24.64
CA LYS A 87 5.88 19.03 -24.92
C LYS A 87 4.63 19.65 -25.56
N SER A 88 3.94 18.91 -26.42
CA SER A 88 2.71 19.40 -27.06
C SER A 88 1.43 19.08 -26.30
N TRP A 89 1.49 18.37 -25.15
CA TRP A 89 0.29 17.88 -24.46
C TRP A 89 -0.56 19.00 -23.84
N LYS A 90 0.04 20.03 -23.25
CA LYS A 90 -0.75 21.15 -22.69
C LYS A 90 -1.21 22.19 -23.72
N ALA A 91 -0.92 21.98 -25.01
CA ALA A 91 -1.28 22.90 -26.09
C ALA A 91 -2.58 22.49 -26.82
N GLU A 92 -3.17 21.34 -26.45
CA GLU A 92 -4.54 20.90 -26.75
C GLU A 92 -5.35 20.84 -25.45
#